data_AF-A0AA88EN64-F1
#
_entry.id   AF-A0AA88EN64-F1
#
_cell.length_a   1.000
_cell.length_b   1.000
_cell.length_c   1.000
_cell.angle_alpha   90.00
_cell.angle_beta   90.00
_cell.angle_gamma   90.00
#
_symmetry.space_group_name_H-M   'P 1'
#
loop_
_entity.id
_entity.type
_entity.pdbx_description
1 polymer ?
#
loop_
_entity_poly.entity_id
_entity_poly.type
_entity_poly.pdbx_seq_one_letter_code
_entity_poly.pdbx_strand_id
1 'polypeptide(L)' 'MAGLRRGMSCGSPASVTGLVLFVLAVLVTVPEVSATRYIVGGNMGWTTNVNYTIWAQDKHFYNGDWL' A
#
# COMPACT_ATOMS: atom_id res chain seq x y z
N MET A 1 46.07 29.01 -24.42
CA MET A 1 44.59 29.14 -24.30
C MET A 1 44.07 27.85 -23.69
N ALA A 2 43.62 27.92 -22.44
CA ALA A 2 43.18 26.75 -21.67
C ALA A 2 41.86 26.20 -22.25
N GLY A 3 41.90 24.98 -22.77
CA GLY A 3 40.71 24.27 -23.26
C GLY A 3 40.08 23.46 -22.14
N LEU A 4 39.17 24.05 -21.37
CA LEU A 4 38.32 23.32 -20.43
C LEU A 4 36.98 23.01 -21.10
N ARG A 5 36.92 21.92 -21.88
CA ARG A 5 35.63 21.36 -22.33
C ARG A 5 35.04 20.53 -21.18
N ARG A 6 34.09 21.16 -20.48
CA ARG A 6 33.12 20.51 -19.60
C ARG A 6 32.48 19.34 -20.35
N GLY A 7 32.86 18.11 -20.01
CA GLY A 7 32.15 16.91 -20.44
C GLY A 7 30.82 16.84 -19.70
N MET A 8 29.72 17.05 -20.42
CA MET A 8 28.38 16.66 -19.95
C MET A 8 28.40 15.17 -19.68
N SER A 9 28.22 14.79 -18.42
CA SER A 9 28.00 13.40 -18.02
C SER A 9 26.63 12.97 -18.57
N CYS A 10 26.61 12.34 -19.74
CA CYS A 10 25.48 11.54 -20.16
C CYS A 10 25.39 10.35 -19.19
N GLY A 11 24.39 10.34 -18.31
CA GLY A 11 24.14 9.20 -17.45
C GLY A 11 24.06 7.93 -18.29
N SER A 12 24.84 6.91 -17.91
CA SER A 12 24.89 5.64 -18.64
C SER A 12 23.48 5.06 -18.81
N PRO A 13 23.08 4.57 -19.98
CA PRO A 13 21.74 4.00 -20.20
C PRO A 13 21.37 2.89 -19.19
N ALA A 14 22.37 2.20 -18.64
CA ALA A 14 22.20 1.23 -17.56
C ALA A 14 21.63 1.83 -16.25
N SER A 15 21.94 3.09 -15.90
CA SER A 15 21.38 3.72 -14.71
C SER A 15 19.91 4.12 -14.90
N VAL A 16 19.54 4.50 -16.12
CA VAL A 16 18.15 4.81 -16.49
C VAL A 16 17.30 3.54 -16.45
N THR A 17 17.79 2.43 -17.02
CA THR A 17 17.09 1.13 -16.97
C THR A 17 16.90 0.64 -15.53
N GLY A 18 17.93 0.76 -14.68
CA GLY A 18 17.83 0.38 -13.26
C GLY A 18 16.77 1.18 -12.50
N LEU A 19 16.70 2.50 -12.73
CA LEU A 19 15.69 3.37 -12.11
C LEU A 19 14.26 3.00 -12.58
N VAL A 20 14.08 2.74 -13.88
CA VAL A 20 12.78 2.34 -14.44
C VAL A 20 12.31 1.02 -13.83
N LEU A 21 13.21 0.03 -13.72
CA LEU A 21 12.88 -1.26 -13.10
C LEU A 21 12.54 -1.12 -11.61
N PHE A 22 13.25 -0.25 -10.89
CA PHE A 22 12.94 0.05 -9.49
C PHE A 22 11.56 0.69 -9.33
N VAL A 23 11.22 1.68 -10.16
CA VAL A 23 9.90 2.34 -10.14
C VAL A 23 8.78 1.34 -10.46
N LEU A 24 8.99 0.47 -11.46
CA LEU A 24 8.03 -0.59 -11.78
C LEU A 24 7.86 -1.60 -10.64
N ALA A 25 8.95 -2.00 -9.99
CA ALA A 25 8.89 -2.90 -8.84
C ALA A 25 8.09 -2.26 -7.68
N VAL A 26 8.32 -0.99 -7.37
CA VAL A 26 7.57 -0.26 -6.34
C VAL A 26 6.08 -0.20 -6.69
N LEU A 27 5.73 0.12 -7.94
CA LEU A 27 4.34 0.25 -8.38
C LEU A 27 3.54 -1.06 -8.23
N VAL A 28 4.19 -2.21 -8.46
CA VAL A 28 3.56 -3.54 -8.29
C VAL A 28 3.37 -3.90 -6.81
N THR A 29 4.18 -3.35 -5.91
CA THR A 29 4.13 -3.65 -4.47
C THR A 29 3.19 -2.74 -3.66
N VAL A 30 2.50 -1.78 -4.29
CA VAL A 30 1.60 -0.88 -3.56
C VAL A 30 0.41 -1.69 -3.02
N PRO A 31 0.19 -1.76 -1.70
CA PRO A 31 -0.97 -2.45 -1.15
C PRO A 31 -2.25 -1.74 -1.57
N GLU A 32 -3.23 -2.49 -2.07
CA GLU A 32 -4.57 -1.99 -2.35
C GLU A 32 -5.25 -1.62 -1.03
N VAL A 33 -5.52 -0.32 -0.83
CA VAL A 33 -6.24 0.19 0.35
C VAL A 33 -7.71 0.32 0.00
N SER A 34 -8.49 -0.72 0.31
CA SER A 34 -9.94 -0.71 0.20
C SER A 34 -10.59 -0.71 1.58
N ALA A 35 -11.71 0.02 1.72
CA ALA A 35 -12.55 -0.06 2.91
C ALA A 35 -13.07 -1.49 3.14
N THR A 36 -13.04 -1.94 4.38
CA THR A 36 -13.50 -3.27 4.79
C THR A 36 -14.94 -3.21 5.29
N ARG A 37 -15.76 -4.15 4.82
CA ARG A 37 -17.10 -4.40 5.37
C ARG A 37 -17.04 -5.44 6.48
N TYR A 38 -17.43 -5.06 7.69
CA TYR A 38 -17.51 -5.96 8.84
C TYR A 38 -18.94 -6.38 9.14
N ILE A 39 -19.30 -7.64 8.88
CA ILE A 39 -20.61 -8.15 9.30
C ILE A 39 -20.64 -8.32 10.82
N VAL A 40 -21.43 -7.48 11.49
CA VAL A 40 -21.56 -7.49 12.94
C VAL A 40 -22.11 -8.83 13.43
N GLY A 41 -21.41 -9.44 14.40
CA GLY A 41 -21.72 -10.79 14.90
C GLY A 41 -21.37 -11.93 13.94
N GLY A 42 -20.84 -11.65 12.74
CA GLY A 42 -20.51 -12.66 11.74
C GLY A 42 -21.74 -13.49 11.37
N ASN A 43 -21.62 -14.81 11.47
CA ASN A 43 -22.71 -15.73 11.16
C ASN A 43 -23.90 -15.64 12.13
N MET A 44 -23.71 -15.07 13.32
CA MET A 44 -24.81 -14.85 14.28
C MET A 44 -25.62 -13.59 13.97
N GLY A 45 -25.05 -12.66 13.21
CA GLY A 45 -25.65 -11.37 12.91
C GLY A 45 -25.86 -10.49 14.15
N TRP A 46 -26.71 -9.47 13.99
CA TRP A 46 -27.10 -8.57 15.06
C TRP A 46 -28.30 -9.14 15.85
N THR A 47 -28.02 -9.86 16.92
CA THR A 47 -29.03 -10.49 17.78
C THR A 47 -28.63 -10.48 19.26
N THR A 48 -29.55 -10.89 20.13
CA THR A 48 -29.31 -11.04 21.57
C THR A 48 -28.45 -12.26 21.88
N ASN A 49 -27.84 -12.30 23.07
CA ASN A 49 -26.98 -13.40 23.53
C ASN A 49 -25.69 -13.60 22.70
N VAL A 50 -25.25 -12.57 21.97
CA VAL A 50 -23.94 -12.53 21.29
C VAL A 50 -22.99 -11.65 22.09
N ASN A 51 -21.77 -12.13 22.32
CA ASN A 51 -20.72 -11.33 22.94
C ASN A 51 -19.99 -10.48 21.89
N TYR A 52 -20.44 -9.23 21.71
CA TYR A 52 -19.87 -8.32 20.71
C TYR A 52 -18.47 -7.82 21.07
N THR A 53 -18.10 -7.81 22.35
CA THR A 53 -16.74 -7.49 22.78
C THR A 53 -15.76 -8.53 22.25
N ILE A 54 -16.07 -9.82 22.42
CA ILE A 54 -15.26 -10.91 21.87
C ILE A 54 -15.30 -10.90 20.33
N TRP A 55 -16.45 -10.60 19.71
CA TRP A 55 -16.51 -10.44 18.26
C TRP A 55 -15.58 -9.33 17.75
N ALA A 56 -15.46 -8.21 18.47
CA ALA A 56 -14.64 -7.08 18.06
C ALA A 56 -13.15 -7.21 18.44
N GLN A 57 -12.79 -8.08 19.39
CA GLN A 57 -11.48 -8.06 20.07
C GLN A 57 -10.27 -8.19 19.13
N ASP A 58 -10.39 -8.98 18.05
CA ASP A 58 -9.30 -9.29 17.11
C ASP A 58 -9.43 -8.50 15.79
N LYS A 59 -10.25 -7.45 15.76
CA LYS A 59 -10.53 -6.64 14.57
C LYS A 59 -9.88 -5.27 14.67
N HIS A 60 -9.36 -4.80 13.54
CA HIS A 60 -8.81 -3.44 13.41
C HIS A 60 -9.72 -2.63 12.50
N PHE A 61 -10.38 -1.61 13.05
CA PHE A 61 -11.23 -0.70 12.30
C PHE A 61 -10.43 0.51 11.85
N TYR A 62 -10.43 0.77 10.55
CA TYR A 62 -9.78 1.92 9.93
C TYR A 62 -10.81 2.96 9.46
N ASN A 63 -10.38 4.19 9.24
CA ASN A 63 -11.24 5.22 8.67
C ASN A 63 -11.69 4.81 7.26
N GLY A 64 -13.01 4.80 7.05
CA GLY A 64 -13.64 4.38 5.80
C GLY A 64 -14.26 2.99 5.85
N ASP A 65 -13.90 2.15 6.82
CA ASP A 65 -14.57 0.88 7.07
C ASP A 65 -16.03 1.09 7.50
N TRP A 66 -16.86 0.08 7.24
CA TRP A 66 -18.27 0.10 7.65
C TRP A 66 -18.72 -1.25 8.22
N LEU A 67 -19.79 -1.20 9.01
CA LEU A 67 -20.40 -2.30 9.76
C LEU A 67 -21.70 -2.75 9.07
#